data_AF-A0A4Q1AWQ7-F1
#
_entry.id   AF-A0A4Q1AWQ7-F1
#
_cell.length_a   1.000
_cell.length_b   1.000
_cell.length_c   1.000
_cell.angle_alpha   90.00
_cell.angle_beta   90.00
_cell.angle_gamma   90.00
#
_symmetry.space_group_name_H-M   'P 1'
#
loop_
_entity.id
_entity.type
_entity.pdbx_description
1 polymer ?
#
loop_
_entity_poly.entity_id
_entity_poly.type
_entity_poly.pdbx_seq_one_letter_code
_entity_poly.pdbx_strand_id
1 'polypeptide(L)'
;MKKFLFTFSFFIYCLNAQFIKEPIFNEVSYVETYGNPKNEAIVFVHGLGKEASSIWLESVEALKKDYYILIFDLPGFGKSDKSNQLYSPKRYVGFIDTLIDNFIDKPFHLVGHSMGASISLKYTSTHQERVKSLTLIDAAGILHKAAYSEFLLKYKVKEKVKSDAISDFVSELPQVIDSIIPFEVDTMLNSKVSRKVIFRSNPNTIAAMALAEEDFSTIPQKIKVPTLIIWGKDDKTAPLRTGYALNKLIKNSKLEIIEDSKHTPMIDNFDIYLRLLKKHLKTKRYIKKDTKIEPSSREIVIRNDENRVLKGYFKKVEIHDSKEIDIKDAFIEELIIDNSKVDILNSKLDLKKSSFIINSEVQMTATSIIIDKPIEINNSNFDLAAVGVKTKTKIFYTNSEKKQKVIYSLCTLNSESKHGVFSAGYF
;
A
#
# COMPACT_ATOMS: atom_id res chain seq x y z
N MET A 1 59.56 31.01 -5.46
CA MET A 1 58.76 30.87 -4.23
C MET A 1 57.28 31.05 -4.56
N LYS A 2 56.52 29.96 -4.78
CA LYS A 2 55.05 30.00 -4.93
C LYS A 2 54.44 29.84 -3.54
N LYS A 3 53.72 30.85 -3.05
CA LYS A 3 52.99 30.78 -1.78
C LYS A 3 51.74 29.91 -1.98
N PHE A 4 51.69 28.79 -1.28
CA PHE A 4 50.48 27.99 -1.09
C PHE A 4 49.52 28.77 -0.19
N LEU A 5 48.35 29.12 -0.70
CA LEU A 5 47.25 29.66 0.10
C LEU A 5 46.44 28.47 0.61
N PHE A 6 46.64 28.08 1.86
CA PHE A 6 45.75 27.14 2.55
C PHE A 6 44.54 27.92 3.03
N THR A 7 43.41 27.80 2.33
CA THR A 7 42.11 28.25 2.84
C THR A 7 41.58 27.20 3.81
N PHE A 8 41.76 27.46 5.11
CA PHE A 8 41.04 26.77 6.16
C PHE A 8 39.57 27.20 6.09
N SER A 9 38.71 26.34 5.55
CA SER A 9 37.27 26.56 5.58
C SER A 9 36.74 26.06 6.91
N PHE A 10 36.42 26.99 7.81
CA PHE A 10 35.63 26.71 9.01
C PHE A 10 34.23 26.30 8.53
N PHE A 11 33.88 25.02 8.61
CA PHE A 11 32.54 24.52 8.29
C PHE A 11 31.56 25.04 9.34
N ILE A 12 30.87 26.14 9.02
CA ILE A 12 29.66 26.54 9.73
C ILE A 12 28.56 25.54 9.33
N TYR A 13 28.28 24.59 10.22
CA TYR A 13 27.14 23.66 10.14
C TYR A 13 25.80 24.44 10.34
N CYS A 14 25.44 25.34 9.43
CA CYS A 14 24.18 26.11 9.50
C CYS A 14 23.45 26.27 8.16
N LEU A 15 23.47 25.25 7.30
CA LEU A 15 22.48 25.14 6.22
C LEU A 15 21.76 23.81 6.34
N ASN A 16 20.68 23.81 7.13
CA ASN A 16 19.76 22.67 7.25
C ASN A 16 19.06 22.37 5.93
N ALA A 17 18.94 23.35 5.03
CA ALA A 17 18.24 23.24 3.75
C ALA A 17 19.16 23.53 2.57
N GLN A 18 19.04 22.73 1.51
CA GLN A 18 19.87 22.79 0.31
C GLN A 18 19.05 22.49 -0.94
N PHE A 19 19.46 23.05 -2.07
CA PHE A 19 18.94 22.74 -3.40
C PHE A 19 19.98 21.95 -4.17
N ILE A 20 19.61 20.75 -4.63
CA ILE A 20 20.54 19.82 -5.27
C ILE A 20 20.05 19.54 -6.68
N LYS A 21 20.95 19.70 -7.65
CA LYS A 21 20.69 19.21 -8.99
C LYS A 21 20.87 17.70 -9.01
N GLU A 22 19.79 16.98 -9.29
CA GLU A 22 19.78 15.53 -9.35
C GLU A 22 19.71 15.03 -10.81
N PRO A 23 20.31 13.88 -11.14
CA PRO A 23 20.44 13.43 -12.53
C PRO A 23 19.24 12.63 -13.05
N ILE A 24 18.32 12.17 -12.18
CA ILE A 24 17.26 11.26 -12.58
C ILE A 24 16.17 12.00 -13.33
N PHE A 25 15.70 13.13 -12.79
CA PHE A 25 14.78 14.06 -13.44
C PHE A 25 15.49 15.24 -14.13
N ASN A 26 16.79 15.41 -13.87
CA ASN A 26 17.60 16.56 -14.31
C ASN A 26 16.99 17.86 -13.80
N GLU A 27 16.59 17.83 -12.54
CA GLU A 27 15.85 18.88 -11.83
C GLU A 27 16.59 19.30 -10.56
N VAL A 28 16.20 20.45 -10.02
CA VAL A 28 16.64 20.92 -8.72
C VAL A 28 15.66 20.43 -7.66
N SER A 29 16.17 19.71 -6.66
CA SER A 29 15.40 19.16 -5.55
C SER A 29 15.75 19.86 -4.24
N TYR A 30 14.74 20.15 -3.44
CA TYR A 30 14.88 20.69 -2.10
C TYR A 30 15.10 19.57 -1.09
N VAL A 31 16.14 19.69 -0.28
CA VAL A 31 16.57 18.69 0.69
C VAL A 31 16.89 19.37 2.00
N GLU A 32 16.52 18.73 3.11
CA GLU A 32 16.89 19.17 4.45
C GLU A 32 17.51 18.05 5.29
N THR A 33 18.48 18.43 6.11
CA THR A 33 19.17 17.53 7.04
C THR A 33 19.15 18.07 8.45
N TYR A 34 18.99 17.17 9.42
CA TYR A 34 18.89 17.50 10.84
C TYR A 34 19.67 16.51 11.70
N GLY A 35 20.18 16.97 12.84
CA GLY A 35 20.92 16.12 13.78
C GLY A 35 22.38 15.89 13.37
N ASN A 36 23.04 14.95 14.04
CA ASN A 36 24.46 14.67 13.84
C ASN A 36 24.66 13.55 12.81
N PRO A 37 25.36 13.77 11.68
CA PRO A 37 25.64 12.74 10.66
C PRO A 37 26.32 11.47 11.19
N LYS A 38 26.95 11.51 12.38
CA LYS A 38 27.53 10.32 13.02
C LYS A 38 26.47 9.37 13.60
N ASN A 39 25.27 9.86 13.91
CA ASN A 39 24.17 9.04 14.44
C ASN A 39 23.61 8.10 13.37
N GLU A 40 22.71 7.21 13.79
CA GLU A 40 21.92 6.40 12.86
C GLU A 40 21.00 7.30 12.04
N ALA A 41 20.81 6.97 10.76
CA ALA A 41 20.06 7.82 9.84
C ALA A 41 18.59 7.38 9.72
N ILE A 42 17.69 8.36 9.57
CA ILE A 42 16.29 8.17 9.19
C ILE A 42 16.03 9.00 7.93
N VAL A 43 15.44 8.37 6.93
CA VAL A 43 15.02 9.02 5.68
C VAL A 43 13.49 9.02 5.65
N PHE A 44 12.89 10.20 5.56
CA PHE A 44 11.45 10.33 5.43
C PHE A 44 11.05 10.64 3.99
N VAL A 45 10.08 9.89 3.46
CA VAL A 45 9.56 10.02 2.09
C VAL A 45 8.09 10.36 2.15
N HIS A 46 7.74 11.57 1.71
CA HIS A 46 6.37 12.06 1.76
C HIS A 46 5.45 11.50 0.67
N GLY A 47 4.14 11.70 0.85
CA GLY A 47 3.09 11.34 -0.12
C GLY A 47 2.83 12.39 -1.20
N LEU A 48 1.67 12.34 -1.85
CA LEU A 48 1.24 13.38 -2.80
C LEU A 48 0.87 14.68 -2.05
N GLY A 49 1.11 15.84 -2.66
CA GLY A 49 0.70 17.13 -2.10
C GLY A 49 1.70 18.26 -2.35
N LYS A 50 1.21 19.51 -2.30
CA LYS A 50 2.01 20.68 -2.67
C LYS A 50 3.19 20.97 -1.74
N GLU A 51 3.12 20.65 -0.45
CA GLU A 51 4.18 20.89 0.55
C GLU A 51 4.44 19.63 1.38
N ALA A 52 4.45 18.47 0.73
CA ALA A 52 4.28 17.20 1.40
C ALA A 52 5.45 16.80 2.33
N SER A 53 6.67 17.31 2.18
CA SER A 53 7.74 17.04 3.17
C SER A 53 7.48 17.65 4.54
N SER A 54 6.66 18.71 4.63
CA SER A 54 6.36 19.40 5.89
C SER A 54 5.66 18.52 6.92
N ILE A 55 5.01 17.44 6.48
CA ILE A 55 4.34 16.46 7.36
C ILE A 55 5.30 15.80 8.36
N TRP A 56 6.61 15.90 8.13
CA TRP A 56 7.64 15.28 8.95
C TRP A 56 8.23 16.21 10.02
N LEU A 57 7.93 17.51 10.04
CA LEU A 57 8.62 18.47 10.91
C LEU A 57 8.49 18.14 12.40
N GLU A 58 7.31 17.71 12.87
CA GLU A 58 7.14 17.27 14.27
C GLU A 58 7.94 16.00 14.59
N SER A 59 8.01 15.06 13.63
CA SER A 59 8.83 13.85 13.75
C SER A 59 10.32 14.18 13.82
N VAL A 60 10.77 15.13 12.99
CA VAL A 60 12.14 15.65 12.98
C VAL A 60 12.48 16.22 14.36
N GLU A 61 11.64 17.11 14.90
CA GLU A 61 11.89 17.73 16.21
C GLU A 61 12.04 16.68 17.32
N ALA A 62 11.15 15.67 17.30
CA ALA A 62 11.13 14.62 18.31
C ALA A 62 12.26 13.58 18.21
N LEU A 63 13.04 13.57 17.12
CA LEU A 63 14.03 12.53 16.81
C LEU A 63 15.45 13.06 16.51
N LYS A 64 15.61 14.32 16.08
CA LYS A 64 16.89 14.90 15.59
C LYS A 64 18.02 14.90 16.62
N LYS A 65 17.71 14.77 17.92
CA LYS A 65 18.72 14.66 18.98
C LYS A 65 19.46 13.31 18.90
N ASP A 66 18.75 12.24 18.56
CA ASP A 66 19.24 10.87 18.61
C ASP A 66 19.59 10.31 17.22
N TYR A 67 19.03 10.90 16.16
CA TYR A 67 19.16 10.43 14.78
C TYR A 67 19.66 11.54 13.84
N TYR A 68 20.35 11.15 12.78
CA TYR A 68 20.54 11.98 11.61
C TYR A 68 19.31 11.84 10.70
N ILE A 69 18.68 12.94 10.32
CA ILE A 69 17.40 12.88 9.60
C ILE A 69 17.55 13.58 8.26
N LEU A 70 17.16 12.88 7.20
CA LEU A 70 17.05 13.39 5.85
C LEU A 70 15.57 13.47 5.47
N ILE A 71 15.10 14.68 5.14
CA ILE A 71 13.81 14.91 4.51
C ILE A 71 14.02 15.69 3.21
N PHE A 72 13.12 15.54 2.25
CA PHE A 72 13.24 16.22 0.96
C PHE A 72 11.87 16.33 0.31
N ASP A 73 11.74 17.28 -0.61
CA ASP A 73 10.60 17.31 -1.51
C ASP A 73 10.90 16.45 -2.73
N LEU A 74 10.07 15.43 -2.99
CA LEU A 74 10.12 14.65 -4.21
C LEU A 74 9.98 15.60 -5.43
N PRO A 75 10.73 15.38 -6.52
CA PRO A 75 10.51 16.07 -7.79
C PRO A 75 9.03 16.07 -8.16
N GLY A 76 8.48 17.23 -8.53
CA GLY A 76 7.04 17.45 -8.71
C GLY A 76 6.32 18.10 -7.52
N PHE A 77 6.95 18.22 -6.35
CA PHE A 77 6.28 18.65 -5.12
C PHE A 77 7.10 19.69 -4.33
N GLY A 78 6.47 20.32 -3.33
CA GLY A 78 7.12 21.18 -2.36
C GLY A 78 7.88 22.35 -2.97
N LYS A 79 9.15 22.49 -2.59
CA LYS A 79 10.10 23.46 -3.14
C LYS A 79 10.97 22.88 -4.25
N SER A 80 10.85 21.59 -4.57
CA SER A 80 11.49 20.97 -5.73
C SER A 80 10.85 21.43 -7.03
N ASP A 81 11.60 21.31 -8.14
CA ASP A 81 11.08 21.60 -9.48
C ASP A 81 9.86 20.74 -9.82
N LYS A 82 9.00 21.27 -10.69
CA LYS A 82 7.69 20.67 -11.04
C LYS A 82 7.46 20.64 -12.54
N SER A 83 8.47 20.19 -13.30
CA SER A 83 8.35 20.15 -14.75
C SER A 83 7.46 18.99 -15.20
N ASN A 84 7.23 18.89 -16.52
CA ASN A 84 6.45 17.82 -17.11
C ASN A 84 7.24 16.50 -17.23
N GLN A 85 7.60 15.89 -16.10
CA GLN A 85 8.34 14.64 -16.03
C GLN A 85 7.43 13.43 -15.85
N LEU A 86 7.97 12.23 -16.07
CA LEU A 86 7.33 11.00 -15.62
C LEU A 86 7.69 10.76 -14.14
N TYR A 87 6.74 11.03 -13.25
CA TYR A 87 6.87 10.90 -11.81
C TYR A 87 6.52 9.49 -11.30
N SER A 88 7.21 8.46 -11.81
CA SER A 88 6.92 7.06 -11.46
C SER A 88 7.68 6.57 -10.23
N PRO A 89 7.14 5.58 -9.47
CA PRO A 89 7.86 4.99 -8.34
C PRO A 89 9.25 4.49 -8.71
N LYS A 90 9.42 3.89 -9.91
CA LYS A 90 10.74 3.49 -10.44
C LYS A 90 11.73 4.65 -10.50
N ARG A 91 11.32 5.82 -10.99
CA ARG A 91 12.20 6.99 -11.11
C ARG A 91 12.48 7.61 -9.74
N TYR A 92 11.50 7.63 -8.86
CA TYR A 92 11.73 8.07 -7.47
C TYR A 92 12.70 7.18 -6.71
N VAL A 93 12.73 5.87 -6.96
CA VAL A 93 13.75 4.98 -6.37
C VAL A 93 15.16 5.43 -6.75
N GLY A 94 15.42 5.70 -8.03
CA GLY A 94 16.74 6.19 -8.47
C GLY A 94 17.09 7.57 -7.90
N PHE A 95 16.09 8.44 -7.76
CA PHE A 95 16.28 9.77 -7.15
C PHE A 95 16.67 9.66 -5.69
N ILE A 96 15.91 8.85 -4.92
CA ILE A 96 16.22 8.60 -3.50
C ILE A 96 17.62 8.02 -3.40
N ASP A 97 17.98 7.04 -4.22
CA ASP A 97 19.31 6.42 -4.18
C ASP A 97 20.43 7.46 -4.40
N THR A 98 20.23 8.36 -5.37
CA THR A 98 21.16 9.47 -5.62
C THR A 98 21.26 10.41 -4.43
N LEU A 99 20.15 10.72 -3.75
CA LEU A 99 20.19 11.52 -2.53
C LEU A 99 20.91 10.81 -1.40
N ILE A 100 20.63 9.52 -1.16
CA ILE A 100 21.28 8.76 -0.09
C ILE A 100 22.80 8.80 -0.28
N ASP A 101 23.32 8.61 -1.50
CA ASP A 101 24.76 8.66 -1.78
C ASP A 101 25.43 9.98 -1.41
N ASN A 102 24.69 11.10 -1.42
CA ASN A 102 25.22 12.41 -1.05
C ASN A 102 25.23 12.66 0.47
N PHE A 103 24.38 11.97 1.24
CA PHE A 103 24.14 12.31 2.65
C PHE A 103 24.40 11.19 3.64
N ILE A 104 24.32 9.93 3.22
CA ILE A 104 24.24 8.77 4.10
C ILE A 104 25.14 7.64 3.56
N ASP A 105 26.20 7.34 4.29
CA ASP A 105 27.22 6.35 3.97
C ASP A 105 27.04 5.00 4.71
N LYS A 106 25.91 4.82 5.38
CA LYS A 106 25.61 3.68 6.26
C LYS A 106 24.17 3.21 6.12
N PRO A 107 23.81 1.99 6.57
CA PRO A 107 22.42 1.56 6.57
C PRO A 107 21.51 2.48 7.38
N PHE A 108 20.32 2.76 6.86
CA PHE A 108 19.40 3.76 7.41
C PHE A 108 17.97 3.23 7.59
N HIS A 109 17.20 3.89 8.43
CA HIS A 109 15.77 3.62 8.59
C HIS A 109 14.98 4.39 7.52
N LEU A 110 14.12 3.70 6.77
CA LEU A 110 13.32 4.30 5.72
C LEU A 110 11.86 4.38 6.17
N VAL A 111 11.30 5.59 6.19
CA VAL A 111 9.93 5.86 6.62
C VAL A 111 9.19 6.54 5.47
N GLY A 112 8.12 5.92 4.98
CA GLY A 112 7.33 6.48 3.89
C GLY A 112 5.85 6.60 4.27
N HIS A 113 5.20 7.65 3.77
CA HIS A 113 3.75 7.88 3.88
C HIS A 113 3.07 7.84 2.51
N SER A 114 1.91 7.19 2.41
CA SER A 114 1.08 7.20 1.20
C SER A 114 1.86 6.75 -0.05
N MET A 115 1.98 7.59 -1.07
CA MET A 115 2.85 7.32 -2.23
C MET A 115 4.31 7.08 -1.81
N GLY A 116 4.83 7.86 -0.85
CA GLY A 116 6.17 7.70 -0.30
C GLY A 116 6.39 6.34 0.38
N ALA A 117 5.34 5.76 0.98
CA ALA A 117 5.39 4.40 1.52
C ALA A 117 5.56 3.36 0.39
N SER A 118 4.83 3.51 -0.71
CA SER A 118 4.93 2.61 -1.87
C SER A 118 6.27 2.74 -2.59
N ILE A 119 6.80 3.96 -2.73
CA ILE A 119 8.16 4.21 -3.20
C ILE A 119 9.18 3.54 -2.26
N SER A 120 9.01 3.69 -0.94
CA SER A 120 9.90 3.09 0.06
C SER A 120 9.88 1.56 0.03
N LEU A 121 8.71 0.96 -0.18
CA LEU A 121 8.55 -0.48 -0.39
C LEU A 121 9.33 -0.93 -1.63
N LYS A 122 9.21 -0.20 -2.75
CA LYS A 122 9.95 -0.50 -3.99
C LYS A 122 11.45 -0.30 -3.83
N TYR A 123 11.90 0.81 -3.22
CA TYR A 123 13.30 1.10 -2.93
C TYR A 123 13.92 -0.04 -2.12
N THR A 124 13.24 -0.42 -1.03
CA THR A 124 13.68 -1.50 -0.17
C THR A 124 13.82 -2.78 -0.98
N SER A 125 12.90 -3.11 -1.88
CA SER A 125 12.95 -4.36 -2.67
C SER A 125 14.23 -4.55 -3.50
N THR A 126 14.90 -3.46 -3.89
CA THR A 126 16.13 -3.48 -4.70
C THR A 126 17.40 -3.06 -3.94
N HIS A 127 17.27 -2.45 -2.75
CA HIS A 127 18.40 -1.93 -1.95
C HIS A 127 18.31 -2.37 -0.47
N GLN A 128 17.90 -3.61 -0.20
CA GLN A 128 17.64 -4.10 1.16
C GLN A 128 18.86 -4.01 2.08
N GLU A 129 20.06 -4.10 1.52
CA GLU A 129 21.33 -3.99 2.24
C GLU A 129 21.59 -2.58 2.80
N ARG A 130 20.99 -1.55 2.19
CA ARG A 130 21.06 -0.16 2.68
C ARG A 130 19.96 0.15 3.70
N VAL A 131 18.88 -0.63 3.73
CA VAL A 131 17.72 -0.36 4.59
C VAL A 131 17.82 -1.16 5.88
N LYS A 132 18.01 -0.47 7.00
CA LYS A 132 18.05 -1.06 8.34
C LYS A 132 16.67 -1.47 8.85
N SER A 133 15.66 -0.64 8.61
CA SER A 133 14.24 -1.00 8.83
C SER A 133 13.33 -0.16 7.94
N LEU A 134 12.12 -0.65 7.70
CA LEU A 134 11.12 -0.02 6.82
C LEU A 134 9.85 0.32 7.61
N THR A 135 9.38 1.56 7.52
CA THR A 135 8.06 1.97 8.03
C THR A 135 7.18 2.40 6.88
N LEU A 136 6.01 1.78 6.77
CA LEU A 136 4.99 2.07 5.76
C LEU A 136 3.77 2.65 6.46
N ILE A 137 3.42 3.90 6.16
CA ILE A 137 2.27 4.60 6.76
C ILE A 137 1.24 4.82 5.65
N ASP A 138 0.07 4.19 5.76
CA ASP A 138 -1.07 4.32 4.84
C ASP A 138 -0.70 4.19 3.35
N ALA A 139 0.06 3.15 3.00
CA ALA A 139 0.62 2.98 1.65
C ALA A 139 -0.45 3.00 0.53
N ALA A 140 -0.24 3.85 -0.47
CA ALA A 140 -1.20 4.06 -1.56
C ALA A 140 -0.82 3.29 -2.84
N GLY A 141 -1.81 2.89 -3.65
CA GLY A 141 -1.56 2.32 -4.99
C GLY A 141 -0.91 0.93 -5.02
N ILE A 142 -1.01 0.17 -3.93
CA ILE A 142 -0.49 -1.21 -3.85
C ILE A 142 -1.47 -2.23 -4.43
N LEU A 143 -2.78 -2.02 -4.24
CA LEU A 143 -3.83 -2.87 -4.80
C LEU A 143 -4.06 -2.53 -6.26
N HIS A 144 -4.63 -3.46 -7.01
CA HIS A 144 -4.99 -3.24 -8.41
C HIS A 144 -5.90 -2.02 -8.54
N LYS A 145 -5.67 -1.19 -9.56
CA LYS A 145 -6.40 0.07 -9.79
C LYS A 145 -7.92 -0.07 -9.75
N ALA A 146 -8.47 -1.18 -10.23
CA ALA A 146 -9.91 -1.47 -10.13
C ALA A 146 -10.44 -1.56 -8.69
N ALA A 147 -9.71 -2.23 -7.77
CA ALA A 147 -10.10 -2.32 -6.36
C ALA A 147 -10.00 -0.95 -5.68
N TYR A 148 -8.98 -0.16 -6.05
CA TYR A 148 -8.83 1.20 -5.56
C TYR A 148 -9.96 2.12 -6.03
N SER A 149 -10.35 2.04 -7.31
CA SER A 149 -11.48 2.79 -7.85
C SER A 149 -12.80 2.43 -7.16
N GLU A 150 -13.07 1.14 -6.94
CA GLU A 150 -14.26 0.70 -6.20
C GLU A 150 -14.28 1.23 -4.75
N PHE A 151 -13.13 1.21 -4.09
CA PHE A 151 -12.97 1.79 -2.75
C PHE A 151 -13.31 3.29 -2.74
N LEU A 152 -12.75 4.08 -3.67
CA LEU A 152 -13.04 5.52 -3.74
C LEU A 152 -14.52 5.81 -4.05
N LEU A 153 -15.14 5.04 -4.95
CA LEU A 153 -16.56 5.20 -5.28
C LEU A 153 -17.46 4.97 -4.06
N LYS A 154 -17.14 3.97 -3.21
CA LYS A 154 -17.89 3.69 -1.97
C LYS A 154 -17.92 4.89 -1.02
N TYR A 155 -16.85 5.67 -0.93
CA TYR A 155 -16.77 6.82 -0.03
C TYR A 155 -17.27 8.12 -0.67
N LYS A 156 -17.12 8.30 -1.99
CA LYS A 156 -17.74 9.42 -2.73
C LYS A 156 -19.26 9.45 -2.61
N VAL A 157 -19.91 8.28 -2.59
CA VAL A 157 -21.37 8.18 -2.43
C VAL A 157 -21.80 8.50 -0.98
N LYS A 158 -20.91 8.36 0.01
CA LYS A 158 -21.24 8.52 1.43
C LYS A 158 -20.96 9.93 1.99
N GLU A 159 -20.10 10.75 1.39
CA GLU A 159 -19.78 12.08 1.92
C GLU A 159 -19.55 13.15 0.83
N LYS A 160 -20.16 14.34 1.01
CA LYS A 160 -19.67 15.58 0.38
C LYS A 160 -18.39 15.98 1.11
N VAL A 161 -17.25 15.58 0.58
CA VAL A 161 -15.93 15.79 1.21
C VAL A 161 -15.66 17.30 1.39
N LYS A 162 -15.29 17.72 2.61
CA LYS A 162 -14.76 19.06 2.89
C LYS A 162 -13.28 19.13 2.51
N SER A 163 -12.88 20.27 1.94
CA SER A 163 -11.61 20.49 1.24
C SER A 163 -10.39 20.47 2.17
N ASP A 164 -9.43 19.63 1.80
CA ASP A 164 -7.99 19.76 2.05
C ASP A 164 -7.26 19.31 0.77
N ALA A 165 -5.98 19.64 0.59
CA ALA A 165 -5.27 19.41 -0.67
C ALA A 165 -5.25 17.93 -1.14
N ILE A 166 -5.26 16.97 -0.21
CA ILE A 166 -5.38 15.53 -0.52
C ILE A 166 -6.82 15.19 -0.95
N SER A 167 -7.83 15.77 -0.30
CA SER A 167 -9.24 15.62 -0.64
C SER A 167 -9.55 16.20 -2.03
N ASP A 168 -9.02 17.37 -2.37
CA ASP A 168 -9.24 18.01 -3.67
C ASP A 168 -8.70 17.11 -4.79
N PHE A 169 -7.50 16.54 -4.62
CA PHE A 169 -6.92 15.60 -5.56
C PHE A 169 -7.72 14.27 -5.68
N VAL A 170 -8.10 13.67 -4.55
CA VAL A 170 -8.91 12.44 -4.52
C VAL A 170 -10.30 12.65 -5.15
N SER A 171 -10.83 13.88 -5.06
CA SER A 171 -12.09 14.25 -5.69
C SER A 171 -12.02 14.31 -7.21
N GLU A 172 -10.89 14.72 -7.79
CA GLU A 172 -10.68 14.85 -9.24
C GLU A 172 -10.32 13.51 -9.93
N LEU A 173 -9.73 12.57 -9.19
CA LEU A 173 -9.22 11.29 -9.71
C LEU A 173 -10.22 10.51 -10.57
N PRO A 174 -11.48 10.28 -10.16
CA PRO A 174 -12.46 9.55 -10.98
C PRO A 174 -12.82 10.21 -12.31
N GLN A 175 -12.85 11.55 -12.40
CA GLN A 175 -13.12 12.23 -13.67
C GLN A 175 -11.97 12.04 -14.65
N VAL A 176 -10.73 12.04 -14.15
CA VAL A 176 -9.55 11.73 -14.94
C VAL A 176 -9.58 10.26 -15.37
N ILE A 177 -9.87 9.33 -14.45
CA ILE A 177 -9.98 7.90 -14.73
C ILE A 177 -11.02 7.65 -15.82
N ASP A 178 -12.24 8.20 -15.71
CA ASP A 178 -13.33 8.06 -16.69
C ASP A 178 -12.93 8.58 -18.08
N SER A 179 -12.11 9.63 -18.15
CA SER A 179 -11.63 10.19 -19.42
C SER A 179 -10.52 9.38 -20.12
N ILE A 180 -9.85 8.46 -19.40
CA ILE A 180 -8.71 7.67 -19.91
C ILE A 180 -8.98 6.17 -20.00
N ILE A 181 -10.15 5.68 -19.54
CA ILE A 181 -10.55 4.25 -19.59
C ILE A 181 -10.29 3.54 -20.92
N PRO A 182 -10.44 4.17 -22.11
CA PRO A 182 -10.18 3.49 -23.38
C PRO A 182 -8.70 3.32 -23.75
N PHE A 183 -7.78 3.90 -22.99
CA PHE A 183 -6.39 4.08 -23.42
C PHE A 183 -5.38 3.44 -22.48
N GLU A 184 -4.23 3.05 -23.05
CA GLU A 184 -3.09 2.54 -22.31
C GLU A 184 -2.40 3.70 -21.57
N VAL A 185 -2.72 3.84 -20.27
CA VAL A 185 -2.23 4.91 -19.40
C VAL A 185 -0.70 4.98 -19.38
N ASP A 186 -0.02 3.84 -19.43
CA ASP A 186 1.45 3.77 -19.52
C ASP A 186 1.98 4.46 -20.78
N THR A 187 1.37 4.23 -21.94
CA THR A 187 1.73 4.91 -23.20
C THR A 187 1.56 6.43 -23.09
N MET A 188 0.51 6.90 -22.41
CA MET A 188 0.29 8.33 -22.15
C MET A 188 1.33 8.91 -21.19
N LEU A 189 1.65 8.18 -20.13
CA LEU A 189 2.63 8.57 -19.13
C LEU A 189 4.04 8.66 -19.72
N ASN A 190 4.39 7.84 -20.69
CA ASN A 190 5.70 7.88 -21.34
C ASN A 190 5.83 9.01 -22.39
N SER A 191 4.73 9.56 -22.90
CA SER A 191 4.75 10.67 -23.86
C SER A 191 4.71 12.05 -23.19
N LYS A 192 5.75 12.87 -23.41
CA LYS A 192 5.79 14.27 -22.89
C LYS A 192 4.61 15.11 -23.40
N VAL A 193 4.20 14.92 -24.65
CA VAL A 193 3.04 15.62 -25.24
C VAL A 193 1.76 15.16 -24.57
N SER A 194 1.55 13.86 -24.41
CA SER A 194 0.35 13.32 -23.77
C SER A 194 0.23 13.77 -22.32
N ARG A 195 1.32 13.75 -21.54
CA ARG A 195 1.32 14.30 -20.17
C ARG A 195 0.96 15.79 -20.14
N LYS A 196 1.42 16.57 -21.12
CA LYS A 196 1.10 18.01 -21.22
C LYS A 196 -0.38 18.23 -21.51
N VAL A 197 -0.97 17.47 -22.43
CA VAL A 197 -2.35 17.68 -22.91
C VAL A 197 -3.37 17.05 -21.96
N ILE A 198 -3.14 15.80 -21.56
CA ILE A 198 -4.10 14.98 -20.80
C ILE A 198 -4.01 15.30 -19.32
N PHE A 199 -2.80 15.23 -18.76
CA PHE A 199 -2.57 15.49 -17.32
C PHE A 199 -2.25 16.96 -17.03
N ARG A 200 -2.30 17.85 -18.04
CA ARG A 200 -1.99 19.29 -17.91
C ARG A 200 -0.62 19.58 -17.30
N SER A 201 0.34 18.67 -17.46
CA SER A 201 1.63 18.71 -16.75
C SER A 201 1.50 18.76 -15.21
N ASN A 202 0.36 18.37 -14.64
CA ASN A 202 0.15 18.38 -13.20
C ASN A 202 0.93 17.24 -12.54
N PRO A 203 1.90 17.53 -11.66
CA PRO A 203 2.74 16.51 -11.05
C PRO A 203 1.95 15.53 -10.17
N ASN A 204 0.90 15.99 -9.46
CA ASN A 204 0.07 15.10 -8.64
C ASN A 204 -0.66 14.07 -9.52
N THR A 205 -1.28 14.52 -10.61
CA THR A 205 -1.99 13.63 -11.54
C THR A 205 -1.02 12.65 -12.19
N ILE A 206 0.12 13.12 -12.69
CA ILE A 206 1.11 12.25 -13.32
C ILE A 206 1.64 11.20 -12.32
N ALA A 207 2.00 11.63 -11.11
CA ALA A 207 2.55 10.73 -10.10
C ALA A 207 1.53 9.69 -9.63
N ALA A 208 0.28 10.09 -9.42
CA ALA A 208 -0.77 9.16 -9.02
C ALA A 208 -1.14 8.15 -10.11
N MET A 209 -1.20 8.57 -11.38
CA MET A 209 -1.40 7.65 -12.50
C MET A 209 -0.21 6.70 -12.63
N ALA A 210 1.02 7.21 -12.54
CA ALA A 210 2.21 6.37 -12.59
C ALA A 210 2.31 5.41 -11.40
N LEU A 211 1.81 5.79 -10.22
CA LEU A 211 1.67 4.90 -9.07
C LEU A 211 0.61 3.82 -9.31
N ALA A 212 -0.53 4.17 -9.90
CA ALA A 212 -1.62 3.22 -10.17
C ALA A 212 -1.27 2.18 -11.24
N GLU A 213 -0.35 2.51 -12.16
CA GLU A 213 0.19 1.58 -13.17
C GLU A 213 1.39 0.77 -12.67
N GLU A 214 1.94 1.08 -11.49
CA GLU A 214 3.10 0.37 -10.96
C GLU A 214 2.73 -1.02 -10.43
N ASP A 215 3.49 -2.05 -10.82
CA ASP A 215 3.24 -3.41 -10.36
C ASP A 215 4.02 -3.74 -9.07
N PHE A 216 3.26 -3.85 -7.97
CA PHE A 216 3.77 -4.26 -6.66
C PHE A 216 3.62 -5.76 -6.36
N SER A 217 3.06 -6.56 -7.28
CA SER A 217 2.62 -7.96 -7.04
C SER A 217 3.65 -8.90 -6.42
N THR A 218 4.92 -8.72 -6.76
CA THR A 218 6.03 -9.59 -6.31
C THR A 218 6.90 -8.96 -5.23
N ILE A 219 6.69 -7.69 -4.89
CA ILE A 219 7.60 -6.93 -4.03
C ILE A 219 7.48 -7.34 -2.56
N PRO A 220 6.27 -7.38 -1.94
CA PRO A 220 6.14 -7.63 -0.50
C PRO A 220 6.82 -8.91 -0.02
N GLN A 221 6.77 -9.99 -0.80
CA GLN A 221 7.37 -11.29 -0.45
C GLN A 221 8.91 -11.25 -0.43
N LYS A 222 9.53 -10.29 -1.14
CA LYS A 222 10.99 -10.13 -1.22
C LYS A 222 11.56 -9.36 -0.04
N ILE A 223 10.73 -8.63 0.71
CA ILE A 223 11.14 -7.79 1.84
C ILE A 223 11.54 -8.65 3.04
N LYS A 224 12.79 -8.50 3.48
CA LYS A 224 13.43 -9.23 4.58
C LYS A 224 13.69 -8.36 5.81
N VAL A 225 13.87 -7.06 5.60
CA VAL A 225 14.14 -6.09 6.68
C VAL A 225 12.95 -6.02 7.65
N PRO A 226 13.14 -5.65 8.92
CA PRO A 226 12.03 -5.41 9.83
C PRO A 226 11.12 -4.34 9.27
N THR A 227 9.82 -4.62 9.15
CA THR A 227 8.84 -3.69 8.59
C THR A 227 7.72 -3.37 9.56
N LEU A 228 7.57 -2.11 9.94
CA LEU A 228 6.36 -1.64 10.60
C LEU A 228 5.38 -1.10 9.55
N ILE A 229 4.13 -1.52 9.64
CA ILE A 229 3.03 -0.98 8.85
C ILE A 229 2.12 -0.25 9.83
N ILE A 230 1.90 1.04 9.63
CA ILE A 230 0.98 1.86 10.40
C ILE A 230 -0.19 2.23 9.48
N TRP A 231 -1.41 2.13 9.98
CA TRP A 231 -2.59 2.52 9.21
C TRP A 231 -3.60 3.25 10.08
N GLY A 232 -4.19 4.32 9.56
CA GLY A 232 -5.33 4.97 10.17
C GLY A 232 -6.60 4.14 9.99
N LYS A 233 -7.35 3.91 11.08
CA LYS A 233 -8.58 3.11 11.04
C LYS A 233 -9.60 3.66 10.04
N ASP A 234 -9.69 4.99 9.95
CA ASP A 234 -10.69 5.74 9.19
C ASP A 234 -10.10 6.34 7.91
N ASP A 235 -9.01 5.75 7.39
CA ASP A 235 -8.43 6.14 6.11
C ASP A 235 -9.45 5.90 4.98
N LYS A 236 -9.87 7.00 4.34
CA LYS A 236 -10.77 7.05 3.18
C LYS A 236 -10.04 7.32 1.87
N THR A 237 -8.72 7.48 1.91
CA THR A 237 -7.85 7.69 0.76
C THR A 237 -7.23 6.37 0.32
N ALA A 238 -6.65 5.60 1.25
CA ALA A 238 -6.11 4.28 0.96
C ALA A 238 -6.82 3.17 1.77
N PRO A 239 -7.18 2.04 1.14
CA PRO A 239 -7.92 0.99 1.83
C PRO A 239 -7.07 0.29 2.89
N LEU A 240 -7.53 0.27 4.15
CA LEU A 240 -6.91 -0.46 5.28
C LEU A 240 -6.59 -1.93 4.98
N ARG A 241 -7.38 -2.60 4.13
CA ARG A 241 -7.09 -3.97 3.67
C ARG A 241 -5.72 -4.11 2.97
N THR A 242 -5.16 -3.02 2.45
CA THR A 242 -3.78 -2.98 1.95
C THR A 242 -2.78 -3.24 3.07
N GLY A 243 -2.97 -2.64 4.25
CA GLY A 243 -2.13 -2.90 5.42
C GLY A 243 -2.17 -4.36 5.85
N TYR A 244 -3.36 -4.97 5.87
CA TYR A 244 -3.52 -6.40 6.11
C TYR A 244 -2.82 -7.27 5.04
N ALA A 245 -2.95 -6.89 3.76
CA ALA A 245 -2.32 -7.60 2.65
C ALA A 245 -0.78 -7.56 2.72
N LEU A 246 -0.21 -6.37 2.94
CA LEU A 246 1.23 -6.20 3.16
C LEU A 246 1.72 -6.97 4.39
N ASN A 247 0.97 -6.89 5.49
CA ASN A 247 1.29 -7.62 6.70
C ASN A 247 1.16 -9.12 6.52
N LYS A 248 0.32 -9.64 5.62
CA LYS A 248 0.29 -11.07 5.29
C LYS A 248 1.57 -11.48 4.55
N LEU A 249 1.96 -10.71 3.55
CA LEU A 249 2.99 -11.10 2.57
C LEU A 249 4.43 -10.82 3.02
N ILE A 250 4.69 -9.71 3.73
CA ILE A 250 6.01 -9.40 4.27
C ILE A 250 6.24 -10.28 5.49
N LYS A 251 7.23 -11.18 5.50
CA LYS A 251 7.41 -12.14 6.62
C LYS A 251 7.81 -11.47 7.93
N ASN A 252 8.68 -10.47 7.84
CA ASN A 252 9.27 -9.76 8.98
C ASN A 252 8.52 -8.44 9.24
N SER A 253 7.19 -8.51 9.39
CA SER A 253 6.35 -7.31 9.56
C SER A 253 5.44 -7.34 10.77
N LYS A 254 4.96 -6.14 11.13
CA LYS A 254 3.87 -5.93 12.08
C LYS A 254 2.95 -4.82 11.55
N LEU A 255 1.65 -5.06 11.58
CA LEU A 255 0.61 -4.05 11.36
C LEU A 255 0.17 -3.46 12.71
N GLU A 256 0.14 -2.14 12.79
CA GLU A 256 -0.46 -1.36 13.87
C GLU A 256 -1.53 -0.47 13.26
N ILE A 257 -2.76 -0.59 13.78
CA ILE A 257 -3.89 0.22 13.35
C ILE A 257 -4.11 1.26 14.44
N ILE A 258 -4.15 2.53 14.05
CA ILE A 258 -4.39 3.64 14.97
C ILE A 258 -5.87 4.02 14.84
N GLU A 259 -6.62 3.80 15.91
CA GLU A 259 -8.02 4.24 16.03
C GLU A 259 -8.09 5.78 15.93
N ASP A 260 -9.24 6.31 15.50
CA ASP A 260 -9.48 7.75 15.36
C ASP A 260 -8.44 8.48 14.46
N SER A 261 -7.78 7.75 13.55
CA SER A 261 -6.85 8.29 12.55
C SER A 261 -7.35 8.08 11.14
N LYS A 262 -7.16 9.07 10.29
CA LYS A 262 -7.45 9.04 8.86
C LYS A 262 -6.17 8.72 8.08
N HIS A 263 -6.00 9.30 6.89
CA HIS A 263 -4.86 9.06 6.01
C HIS A 263 -3.53 9.64 6.52
N THR A 264 -3.53 10.45 7.59
CA THR A 264 -2.32 11.05 8.17
C THR A 264 -2.19 10.77 9.66
N PRO A 265 -2.00 9.51 10.10
CA PRO A 265 -1.93 9.15 11.52
C PRO A 265 -0.78 9.83 12.27
N MET A 266 0.30 10.18 11.56
CA MET A 266 1.39 10.97 12.12
C MET A 266 1.00 12.41 12.44
N ILE A 267 -0.11 12.91 11.93
CA ILE A 267 -0.69 14.22 12.28
C ILE A 267 -1.87 14.00 13.24
N ASP A 268 -2.80 13.11 12.87
CA ASP A 268 -4.04 12.89 13.60
C ASP A 268 -3.79 12.37 15.03
N ASN A 269 -2.79 11.50 15.21
CA ASN A 269 -2.46 10.83 16.47
C ASN A 269 -0.94 10.72 16.66
N PHE A 270 -0.25 11.86 16.63
CA PHE A 270 1.22 11.96 16.66
C PHE A 270 1.87 11.16 17.79
N ASP A 271 1.35 11.21 19.03
CA ASP A 271 1.95 10.51 20.18
C ASP A 271 1.94 8.98 20.01
N ILE A 272 0.84 8.42 19.51
CA ILE A 272 0.71 6.98 19.27
C ILE A 272 1.66 6.59 18.13
N TYR A 273 1.62 7.32 17.03
CA TYR A 273 2.51 7.15 15.88
C TYR A 273 3.99 7.18 16.30
N LEU A 274 4.43 8.23 17.00
CA LEU A 274 5.82 8.44 17.38
C LEU A 274 6.29 7.34 18.32
N ARG A 275 5.46 6.89 19.26
CA ARG A 275 5.76 5.77 20.16
C ARG A 275 5.98 4.48 19.38
N LEU A 276 5.13 4.19 18.39
CA LEU A 276 5.26 3.02 17.52
C LEU A 276 6.54 3.10 16.67
N LEU A 277 6.82 4.26 16.08
CA LEU A 277 8.03 4.50 15.29
C LEU A 277 9.29 4.32 16.15
N LYS A 278 9.40 5.00 17.30
CA LYS A 278 10.56 4.88 18.22
C LYS A 278 10.81 3.43 18.65
N LYS A 279 9.75 2.65 18.88
CA LYS A 279 9.86 1.22 19.18
C LYS A 279 10.40 0.44 17.97
N HIS A 280 9.89 0.73 16.78
CA HIS A 280 10.31 0.03 15.56
C HIS A 280 11.76 0.33 15.16
N LEU A 281 12.24 1.57 15.30
CA LEU A 281 13.63 1.94 15.01
C LEU A 281 14.65 1.10 15.81
N LYS A 282 14.23 0.57 16.97
CA LYS A 282 15.04 -0.33 17.82
C LYS A 282 14.78 -1.82 17.57
N THR A 283 13.78 -2.16 16.75
CA THR A 283 13.32 -3.54 16.55
C THR A 283 14.17 -4.25 15.49
N LYS A 284 14.83 -5.34 15.88
CA LYS A 284 15.66 -6.15 14.98
C LYS A 284 14.88 -7.14 14.12
N ARG A 285 13.70 -7.58 14.58
CA ARG A 285 12.86 -8.56 13.89
C ARG A 285 11.46 -8.59 14.49
N TYR A 286 10.47 -8.80 13.62
CA TYR A 286 9.11 -9.21 13.98
C TYR A 286 8.93 -10.71 13.74
N ILE A 287 8.21 -11.34 14.67
CA ILE A 287 7.82 -12.74 14.58
C ILE A 287 6.30 -12.77 14.56
N LYS A 288 5.74 -13.25 13.45
CA LYS A 288 4.29 -13.49 13.38
C LYS A 288 3.96 -14.72 14.20
N LYS A 289 2.96 -14.59 15.07
CA LYS A 289 2.39 -15.73 15.75
C LYS A 289 1.39 -16.38 14.81
N ASP A 290 1.55 -17.67 14.55
CA ASP A 290 0.47 -18.46 13.97
C ASP A 290 -0.57 -18.68 15.08
N THR A 291 -1.74 -18.07 14.91
CA THR A 291 -2.88 -18.33 15.80
C THR A 291 -3.33 -19.77 15.56
N LYS A 292 -3.08 -20.65 16.53
CA LYS A 292 -3.70 -21.98 16.53
C LYS A 292 -5.19 -21.80 16.77
N ILE A 293 -5.99 -22.16 15.77
CA ILE A 293 -7.44 -22.25 15.88
C ILE A 293 -7.75 -23.73 16.11
N GLU A 294 -8.25 -24.06 17.31
CA GLU A 294 -8.56 -25.44 17.66
C GLU A 294 -9.72 -25.96 16.79
N PRO A 295 -9.62 -27.19 16.25
CA PRO A 295 -10.70 -27.82 15.51
C PRO A 295 -12.01 -27.86 16.28
N SER A 296 -13.11 -27.63 15.58
CA SER A 296 -14.46 -27.71 16.14
C SER A 296 -15.41 -28.39 15.15
N SER A 297 -16.47 -29.01 15.67
CA SER A 297 -17.58 -29.52 14.85
C SER A 297 -18.64 -28.45 14.58
N ARG A 298 -18.33 -27.17 14.82
CA ARG A 298 -19.31 -26.09 14.72
C ARG A 298 -19.74 -25.90 13.26
N GLU A 299 -21.03 -25.99 13.04
CA GLU A 299 -21.68 -25.67 11.77
C GLU A 299 -22.64 -24.50 12.01
N ILE A 300 -22.74 -23.56 11.07
CA ILE A 300 -23.61 -22.38 11.20
C ILE A 300 -24.31 -22.07 9.87
N VAL A 301 -25.58 -21.69 9.97
CA VAL A 301 -26.39 -21.21 8.87
C VAL A 301 -26.90 -19.81 9.23
N ILE A 302 -26.66 -18.85 8.36
CA ILE A 302 -27.09 -17.46 8.47
C ILE A 302 -28.09 -17.20 7.34
N ARG A 303 -29.25 -16.62 7.67
CA ARG A 303 -30.32 -16.30 6.72
C ARG A 303 -30.92 -14.95 7.03
N ASN A 304 -31.10 -14.10 6.03
CA ASN A 304 -31.74 -12.78 6.17
C ASN A 304 -31.13 -11.95 7.31
N ASP A 305 -29.80 -11.97 7.42
CA ASP A 305 -29.07 -11.35 8.53
C ASP A 305 -28.18 -10.22 8.00
N GLU A 306 -27.85 -9.26 8.88
CA GLU A 306 -26.98 -8.14 8.55
C GLU A 306 -26.02 -7.84 9.71
N ASN A 307 -24.84 -7.27 9.41
CA ASN A 307 -23.88 -6.78 10.43
C ASN A 307 -23.35 -7.87 11.38
N ARG A 308 -23.07 -9.06 10.86
CA ARG A 308 -22.62 -10.20 11.68
C ARG A 308 -21.13 -10.49 11.52
N VAL A 309 -20.45 -10.73 12.65
CA VAL A 309 -19.03 -11.13 12.68
C VAL A 309 -18.88 -12.59 13.09
N LEU A 310 -18.16 -13.36 12.27
CA LEU A 310 -17.76 -14.75 12.54
C LEU A 310 -16.26 -14.84 12.79
N LYS A 311 -15.89 -15.56 13.86
CA LYS A 311 -14.49 -15.87 14.21
C LYS A 311 -14.34 -17.30 14.72
N GLY A 312 -13.15 -17.88 14.54
CA GLY A 312 -12.80 -19.21 15.03
C GLY A 312 -13.01 -20.33 14.01
N TYR A 313 -13.13 -21.56 14.49
CA TYR A 313 -13.25 -22.75 13.64
C TYR A 313 -14.69 -23.05 13.28
N PHE A 314 -14.94 -23.33 12.00
CA PHE A 314 -16.21 -23.84 11.50
C PHE A 314 -15.98 -25.01 10.55
N LYS A 315 -16.64 -26.13 10.84
CA LYS A 315 -16.71 -27.25 9.90
C LYS A 315 -17.55 -26.88 8.67
N LYS A 316 -18.60 -26.07 8.85
CA LYS A 316 -19.43 -25.56 7.76
C LYS A 316 -19.99 -24.18 8.07
N VAL A 317 -19.96 -23.29 7.08
CA VAL A 317 -20.63 -21.98 7.14
C VAL A 317 -21.51 -21.83 5.91
N GLU A 318 -22.79 -21.57 6.13
CA GLU A 318 -23.74 -21.22 5.09
C GLU A 318 -24.29 -19.80 5.33
N ILE A 319 -24.31 -18.97 4.29
CA ILE A 319 -24.78 -17.60 4.34
C ILE A 319 -25.74 -17.39 3.17
N HIS A 320 -26.98 -17.02 3.48
CA HIS A 320 -28.06 -16.86 2.49
C HIS A 320 -28.76 -15.51 2.70
N ASP A 321 -29.03 -14.79 1.63
CA ASP A 321 -29.83 -13.55 1.63
C ASP A 321 -29.35 -12.51 2.66
N SER A 322 -28.03 -12.40 2.86
CA SER A 322 -27.44 -11.63 3.98
C SER A 322 -26.41 -10.61 3.51
N LYS A 323 -26.25 -9.50 4.23
CA LYS A 323 -25.31 -8.42 3.86
C LYS A 323 -24.42 -8.05 5.03
N GLU A 324 -23.26 -7.45 4.74
CA GLU A 324 -22.34 -6.98 5.79
C GLU A 324 -21.93 -8.10 6.75
N ILE A 325 -21.67 -9.30 6.20
CA ILE A 325 -21.19 -10.46 6.97
C ILE A 325 -19.66 -10.48 6.93
N ASP A 326 -19.06 -10.35 8.10
CA ASP A 326 -17.62 -10.30 8.33
C ASP A 326 -17.09 -11.64 8.84
N ILE A 327 -16.24 -12.32 8.09
CA ILE A 327 -15.51 -13.51 8.54
C ILE A 327 -14.07 -13.10 8.86
N LYS A 328 -13.68 -13.16 10.13
CA LYS A 328 -12.38 -12.64 10.60
C LYS A 328 -11.66 -13.69 11.43
N ASP A 329 -10.37 -13.92 11.15
CA ASP A 329 -9.54 -14.85 11.92
C ASP A 329 -10.18 -16.25 12.03
N ALA A 330 -10.74 -16.76 10.93
CA ALA A 330 -11.52 -17.99 10.90
C ALA A 330 -10.79 -19.13 10.19
N PHE A 331 -11.13 -20.37 10.57
CA PHE A 331 -10.82 -21.58 9.81
C PHE A 331 -12.13 -22.22 9.35
N ILE A 332 -12.29 -22.45 8.04
CA ILE A 332 -13.54 -22.98 7.46
C ILE A 332 -13.23 -24.15 6.52
N GLU A 333 -13.87 -25.30 6.72
CA GLU A 333 -13.73 -26.47 5.82
C GLU A 333 -14.73 -26.49 4.66
N GLU A 334 -15.90 -25.87 4.83
CA GLU A 334 -16.95 -25.82 3.83
C GLU A 334 -17.68 -24.47 3.91
N LEU A 335 -17.76 -23.78 2.78
CA LEU A 335 -18.33 -22.43 2.69
C LEU A 335 -19.35 -22.37 1.56
N ILE A 336 -20.57 -21.96 1.91
CA ILE A 336 -21.67 -21.74 0.98
C ILE A 336 -22.14 -20.31 1.15
N ILE A 337 -22.17 -19.56 0.06
CA ILE A 337 -22.66 -18.18 0.03
C ILE A 337 -23.66 -18.06 -1.11
N ASP A 338 -24.89 -17.66 -0.81
CA ASP A 338 -25.93 -17.42 -1.79
C ASP A 338 -26.60 -16.06 -1.56
N ASN A 339 -26.80 -15.30 -2.63
CA ASN A 339 -27.45 -13.99 -2.63
C ASN A 339 -26.96 -13.05 -1.50
N SER A 340 -25.64 -13.00 -1.27
CA SER A 340 -25.08 -12.36 -0.07
C SER A 340 -23.84 -11.50 -0.34
N LYS A 341 -23.53 -10.61 0.61
CA LYS A 341 -22.30 -9.80 0.62
C LYS A 341 -21.43 -10.16 1.83
N VAL A 342 -20.22 -10.65 1.56
CA VAL A 342 -19.34 -11.21 2.60
C VAL A 342 -17.91 -10.68 2.47
N ASP A 343 -17.36 -10.18 3.59
CA ASP A 343 -15.96 -9.76 3.71
C ASP A 343 -15.20 -10.81 4.54
N ILE A 344 -14.16 -11.41 3.96
CA ILE A 344 -13.33 -12.44 4.61
C ILE A 344 -11.91 -11.89 4.83
N LEU A 345 -11.48 -11.82 6.07
CA LEU A 345 -10.21 -11.24 6.47
C LEU A 345 -9.38 -12.21 7.31
N ASN A 346 -8.09 -12.30 6.99
CA ASN A 346 -7.08 -13.02 7.77
C ASN A 346 -7.52 -14.47 8.14
N SER A 347 -8.13 -15.16 7.19
CA SER A 347 -8.74 -16.47 7.44
C SER A 347 -8.08 -17.58 6.64
N LYS A 348 -8.39 -18.84 6.97
CA LYS A 348 -7.96 -20.03 6.25
C LYS A 348 -9.18 -20.84 5.82
N LEU A 349 -9.31 -21.06 4.52
CA LEU A 349 -10.41 -21.83 3.93
C LEU A 349 -9.82 -23.15 3.40
N ASP A 350 -10.15 -24.28 4.04
CA ASP A 350 -9.73 -25.62 3.62
C ASP A 350 -10.89 -26.33 2.89
N LEU A 351 -11.27 -25.77 1.74
CA LEU A 351 -12.45 -26.11 0.94
C LEU A 351 -12.18 -27.32 0.05
N LYS A 352 -11.78 -28.45 0.67
CA LYS A 352 -11.60 -29.73 -0.05
C LYS A 352 -12.94 -30.37 -0.45
N LYS A 353 -14.02 -30.01 0.27
CA LYS A 353 -15.40 -30.36 -0.05
C LYS A 353 -15.98 -29.36 -1.05
N SER A 354 -17.13 -29.69 -1.65
CA SER A 354 -17.81 -28.78 -2.57
C SER A 354 -18.17 -27.46 -1.86
N SER A 355 -17.84 -26.33 -2.47
CA SER A 355 -18.16 -24.98 -2.00
C SER A 355 -18.66 -24.16 -3.19
N PHE A 356 -19.71 -23.37 -2.98
CA PHE A 356 -20.33 -22.58 -4.05
C PHE A 356 -20.70 -21.19 -3.54
N ILE A 357 -20.53 -20.21 -4.42
CA ILE A 357 -20.73 -18.79 -4.18
C ILE A 357 -21.57 -18.24 -5.32
N ILE A 358 -22.86 -18.07 -5.09
CA ILE A 358 -23.82 -17.77 -6.15
C ILE A 358 -24.50 -16.42 -5.87
N ASN A 359 -24.70 -15.61 -6.91
CA ASN A 359 -25.36 -14.29 -6.83
C ASN A 359 -24.77 -13.36 -5.74
N SER A 360 -23.46 -13.41 -5.50
CA SER A 360 -22.86 -12.84 -4.29
C SER A 360 -21.68 -11.89 -4.58
N GLU A 361 -21.39 -10.99 -3.64
CA GLU A 361 -20.19 -10.14 -3.64
C GLU A 361 -19.28 -10.58 -2.50
N VAL A 362 -18.05 -11.00 -2.82
CA VAL A 362 -17.11 -11.50 -1.83
C VAL A 362 -15.78 -10.77 -1.90
N GLN A 363 -15.43 -10.05 -0.83
CA GLN A 363 -14.10 -9.49 -0.67
C GLN A 363 -13.28 -10.42 0.21
N MET A 364 -12.05 -10.77 -0.20
CA MET A 364 -11.14 -11.58 0.60
C MET A 364 -9.80 -10.89 0.75
N THR A 365 -9.30 -10.77 1.98
CA THR A 365 -8.00 -10.16 2.26
C THR A 365 -7.17 -11.01 3.22
N ALA A 366 -5.88 -11.19 2.91
CA ALA A 366 -4.93 -11.93 3.75
C ALA A 366 -5.33 -13.40 4.02
N THR A 367 -6.14 -13.97 3.14
CA THR A 367 -6.75 -15.30 3.29
C THR A 367 -5.94 -16.38 2.57
N SER A 368 -5.88 -17.58 3.14
CA SER A 368 -5.26 -18.74 2.51
C SER A 368 -6.33 -19.78 2.18
N ILE A 369 -6.35 -20.25 0.93
CA ILE A 369 -7.35 -21.16 0.41
C ILE A 369 -6.66 -22.45 -0.04
N ILE A 370 -7.22 -23.59 0.35
CA ILE A 370 -6.87 -24.91 -0.16
C ILE A 370 -8.14 -25.48 -0.78
N ILE A 371 -8.05 -25.93 -2.02
CA ILE A 371 -9.17 -26.56 -2.73
C ILE A 371 -8.69 -27.82 -3.45
N ASP A 372 -9.55 -28.84 -3.45
CA ASP A 372 -9.38 -30.06 -4.26
C ASP A 372 -10.40 -30.11 -5.42
N LYS A 373 -11.46 -29.29 -5.35
CA LYS A 373 -12.46 -29.10 -6.40
C LYS A 373 -12.61 -27.61 -6.71
N PRO A 374 -12.90 -27.22 -7.97
CA PRO A 374 -13.19 -25.84 -8.32
C PRO A 374 -14.37 -25.28 -7.51
N ILE A 375 -14.34 -23.98 -7.18
CA ILE A 375 -15.43 -23.25 -6.52
C ILE A 375 -16.40 -22.74 -7.58
N GLU A 376 -17.69 -23.02 -7.42
CA GLU A 376 -18.73 -22.48 -8.31
C GLU A 376 -18.98 -21.00 -8.01
N ILE A 377 -18.96 -20.13 -9.03
CA ILE A 377 -19.06 -18.67 -8.85
C ILE A 377 -20.19 -17.98 -9.63
N ASN A 378 -21.28 -18.68 -9.95
CA ASN A 378 -22.33 -18.17 -10.83
C ASN A 378 -22.86 -16.79 -10.39
N ASN A 379 -22.87 -15.83 -11.31
CA ASN A 379 -23.35 -14.46 -11.08
C ASN A 379 -22.70 -13.72 -9.89
N SER A 380 -21.48 -14.09 -9.50
CA SER A 380 -20.81 -13.52 -8.33
C SER A 380 -19.60 -12.65 -8.71
N ASN A 381 -19.27 -11.66 -7.88
CA ASN A 381 -18.10 -10.80 -8.03
C ASN A 381 -17.14 -11.00 -6.86
N PHE A 382 -15.84 -10.95 -7.15
CA PHE A 382 -14.78 -11.16 -6.17
C PHE A 382 -13.76 -10.03 -6.20
N ASP A 383 -13.30 -9.63 -5.02
CA ASP A 383 -12.15 -8.75 -4.86
C ASP A 383 -11.16 -9.36 -3.84
N LEU A 384 -10.06 -9.88 -4.37
CA LEU A 384 -9.06 -10.66 -3.63
C LEU A 384 -7.81 -9.80 -3.41
N ALA A 385 -7.33 -9.69 -2.17
CA ALA A 385 -6.04 -9.07 -1.83
C ALA A 385 -5.17 -9.99 -0.96
N ALA A 386 -3.94 -10.26 -1.39
CA ALA A 386 -3.04 -11.18 -0.69
C ALA A 386 -3.68 -12.55 -0.37
N VAL A 387 -4.49 -13.04 -1.31
CA VAL A 387 -5.11 -14.37 -1.20
C VAL A 387 -4.16 -15.41 -1.79
N GLY A 388 -3.78 -16.39 -0.98
CA GLY A 388 -2.95 -17.50 -1.42
C GLY A 388 -3.79 -18.73 -1.68
N VAL A 389 -3.79 -19.26 -2.90
CA VAL A 389 -4.55 -20.46 -3.28
C VAL A 389 -3.59 -21.62 -3.55
N LYS A 390 -3.83 -22.75 -2.89
CA LYS A 390 -3.16 -24.02 -3.13
C LYS A 390 -4.16 -25.00 -3.73
N THR A 391 -3.87 -25.48 -4.94
CA THR A 391 -4.79 -26.34 -5.69
C THR A 391 -4.07 -27.19 -6.73
N LYS A 392 -4.64 -28.34 -7.08
CA LYS A 392 -4.24 -29.14 -8.26
C LYS A 392 -5.23 -29.03 -9.42
N THR A 393 -6.27 -28.22 -9.25
CA THR A 393 -7.38 -28.03 -10.19
C THR A 393 -7.57 -26.54 -10.49
N LYS A 394 -8.51 -26.21 -11.38
CA LYS A 394 -8.97 -24.85 -11.60
C LYS A 394 -9.52 -24.24 -10.31
N ILE A 395 -9.35 -22.93 -10.14
CA ILE A 395 -9.82 -22.26 -8.91
C ILE A 395 -11.33 -22.09 -8.93
N PHE A 396 -11.84 -21.59 -10.04
CA PHE A 396 -13.24 -21.24 -10.20
C PHE A 396 -13.84 -21.95 -11.42
N TYR A 397 -15.13 -22.21 -11.37
CA TYR A 397 -15.93 -22.52 -12.56
C TYR A 397 -17.27 -21.80 -12.49
N THR A 398 -17.88 -21.58 -13.66
CA THR A 398 -19.20 -20.98 -13.77
C THR A 398 -19.97 -21.66 -14.89
N ASN A 399 -21.26 -21.85 -14.65
CA ASN A 399 -22.23 -22.30 -15.65
C ASN A 399 -23.12 -21.13 -16.14
N SER A 400 -22.85 -19.91 -15.66
CA SER A 400 -23.63 -18.72 -16.02
C SER A 400 -23.10 -18.07 -17.30
N GLU A 401 -24.03 -17.66 -18.16
CA GLU A 401 -23.74 -16.85 -19.35
C GLU A 401 -23.31 -15.41 -19.02
N LYS A 402 -23.60 -14.92 -17.80
CA LYS A 402 -23.19 -13.58 -17.37
C LYS A 402 -21.70 -13.56 -17.02
N LYS A 403 -21.01 -12.46 -17.34
CA LYS A 403 -19.61 -12.26 -16.95
C LYS A 403 -19.49 -11.98 -15.44
N GLN A 404 -18.64 -12.75 -14.76
CA GLN A 404 -18.20 -12.51 -13.38
C GLN A 404 -16.97 -11.62 -13.38
N LYS A 405 -16.88 -10.71 -12.41
CA LYS A 405 -15.68 -9.90 -12.20
C LYS A 405 -14.88 -10.47 -11.05
N VAL A 406 -13.61 -10.79 -11.29
CA VAL A 406 -12.65 -11.16 -10.24
C VAL A 406 -11.47 -10.18 -10.30
N ILE A 407 -11.36 -9.31 -9.30
CA ILE A 407 -10.20 -8.46 -9.09
C ILE A 407 -9.23 -9.22 -8.18
N TYR A 408 -7.94 -9.29 -8.53
CA TYR A 408 -6.94 -9.95 -7.71
C TYR A 408 -5.69 -9.08 -7.58
N SER A 409 -5.38 -8.73 -6.33
CA SER A 409 -4.25 -7.90 -5.94
C SER A 409 -3.29 -8.73 -5.09
N LEU A 410 -2.01 -8.80 -5.47
CA LEU A 410 -0.97 -9.48 -4.69
C LEU A 410 -1.29 -10.96 -4.36
N CYS A 411 -2.12 -11.63 -5.16
CA CYS A 411 -2.55 -13.00 -4.89
C CYS A 411 -1.45 -13.99 -5.31
N THR A 412 -1.43 -15.18 -4.72
CA THR A 412 -0.47 -16.23 -5.09
C THR A 412 -1.19 -17.52 -5.43
N LEU A 413 -0.90 -18.12 -6.58
CA LEU A 413 -1.38 -19.44 -6.98
C LEU A 413 -0.21 -20.43 -6.95
N ASN A 414 -0.30 -21.47 -6.11
CA ASN A 414 0.75 -22.49 -5.98
C ASN A 414 2.18 -21.92 -5.80
N SER A 415 2.29 -20.78 -5.09
CA SER A 415 3.53 -20.03 -4.84
C SER A 415 4.00 -19.08 -5.96
N GLU A 416 3.26 -18.93 -7.05
CA GLU A 416 3.48 -17.87 -8.05
C GLU A 416 2.59 -16.65 -7.76
N SER A 417 3.17 -15.45 -7.70
CA SER A 417 2.40 -14.20 -7.58
C SER A 417 1.62 -13.89 -8.86
N LYS A 418 0.37 -13.46 -8.72
CA LYS A 418 -0.53 -13.01 -9.79
C LYS A 418 -1.19 -11.68 -9.37
N HIS A 419 -1.36 -10.77 -10.33
CA HIS A 419 -2.02 -9.49 -10.14
C HIS A 419 -2.77 -9.09 -11.42
N GLY A 420 -3.97 -8.56 -11.30
CA GLY A 420 -4.79 -8.19 -12.45
C GLY A 420 -6.29 -8.25 -12.20
N VAL A 421 -7.05 -8.20 -13.30
CA VAL A 421 -8.50 -8.42 -13.32
C VAL A 421 -8.79 -9.54 -14.30
N PHE A 422 -9.72 -10.39 -13.92
CA PHE A 422 -10.26 -11.42 -14.78
C PHE A 422 -11.74 -11.12 -15.00
N SER A 423 -12.11 -11.06 -16.28
CA SER A 423 -13.46 -10.70 -16.74
C SER A 423 -13.91 -11.61 -17.88
N ALA A 424 -14.12 -12.91 -17.63
CA ALA A 424 -15.01 -13.79 -18.43
C ALA A 424 -14.93 -15.27 -18.01
N GLY A 425 -16.07 -15.91 -17.74
CA GLY A 425 -16.43 -17.29 -18.11
C GLY A 425 -15.63 -18.50 -17.60
N TYR A 426 -14.29 -18.49 -17.52
CA TYR A 426 -13.49 -19.68 -17.20
C TYR A 426 -12.10 -19.31 -16.64
N PHE A 427 -11.93 -19.44 -15.31
CA PHE A 427 -10.64 -19.28 -14.63
C PHE A 427 -9.88 -20.60 -14.52
#